data_AF-A0A9E3IY22-F1
#
_entry.id   AF-A0A9E3IY22-F1
#
_cell.length_a   1.000
_cell.length_b   1.000
_cell.length_c   1.000
_cell.angle_alpha   90.00
_cell.angle_beta   90.00
_cell.angle_gamma   90.00
#
_symmetry.space_group_name_H-M   'P 1'
#
loop_
_entity.id
_entity.type
_entity.pdbx_description
1 polymer ?
#
loop_
_entity_poly.entity_id
_entity_poly.type
_entity_poly.pdbx_seq_one_letter_code
_entity_poly.pdbx_strand_id
1 'polypeptide(L)' 'MNRFGPGRIALWTKRHRSRVQAWRWPVEKGGTGGVVPVRVRPAIIEGARRDLGETVNHTDFEPQEGESYLLAAA' A
#
# COMPACT_ATOMS: atom_id res chain seq x y z
N MET A 1 -4.57 1.75 0.79
CA MET A 1 -3.76 3.00 0.71
C MET A 1 -4.39 4.23 1.38
N ASN A 2 -5.72 4.27 1.59
CA ASN A 2 -6.41 5.45 2.15
C ASN A 2 -6.09 5.72 3.63
N ARG A 3 -5.62 4.71 4.38
CA ARG A 3 -5.43 4.80 5.83
C ARG A 3 -4.33 5.77 6.29
N PHE A 4 -3.15 5.78 5.62
CA PHE A 4 -1.98 6.54 6.09
C PHE A 4 -1.56 7.72 5.20
N GLY A 5 -2.14 7.82 4.00
CA GLY A 5 -1.80 8.84 3.00
C GLY A 5 -0.43 8.62 2.32
N PRO A 6 -0.24 9.11 1.08
CA PRO A 6 0.97 8.83 0.28
C PRO A 6 2.25 9.49 0.82
N GLY A 7 2.14 10.63 1.51
CA GLY A 7 3.30 11.35 2.07
C GLY A 7 3.96 10.59 3.21
N ARG A 8 3.16 10.06 4.14
CA ARG A 8 3.65 9.29 5.28
C ARG A 8 4.21 7.94 4.84
N ILE A 9 3.54 7.25 3.91
CA ILE A 9 4.06 6.02 3.30
C ILE A 9 5.39 6.29 2.57
N ALA A 10 5.52 7.40 1.86
CA ALA A 10 6.77 7.77 1.20
C ALA A 10 7.93 7.94 2.21
N LEU A 11 7.66 8.62 3.34
CA LEU A 11 8.61 8.80 4.42
C LEU A 11 9.06 7.45 5.01
N TRP A 12 8.12 6.60 5.41
CA TRP A 12 8.42 5.30 6.03
C TRP A 12 9.18 4.36 5.09
N THR A 13 8.82 4.34 3.82
CA THR A 13 9.39 3.43 2.83
C THR A 13 10.63 3.96 2.13
N LYS A 14 11.04 5.20 2.43
CA LYS A 14 12.12 5.93 1.74
C LYS A 14 11.95 5.95 0.22
N ARG A 15 10.69 6.04 -0.25
CA ARG A 15 10.34 6.10 -1.67
C ARG A 15 9.86 7.50 -2.02
N HIS A 16 10.08 7.91 -3.27
CA HIS A 16 9.51 9.16 -3.75
C HIS A 16 7.97 9.11 -3.77
N ARG A 17 7.31 10.21 -3.39
CA ARG A 17 5.84 10.29 -3.27
C ARG A 17 5.09 9.85 -4.54
N SER A 18 5.65 10.17 -5.72
CA SER A 18 5.02 9.81 -6.99
C SER A 18 5.01 8.30 -7.24
N ARG A 19 6.06 7.58 -6.80
CA ARG A 19 6.11 6.12 -6.90
C ARG A 19 5.11 5.45 -5.97
N VAL A 20 4.93 6.03 -4.78
CA VAL A 20 3.89 5.58 -3.84
C VAL A 20 2.51 5.80 -4.48
N GLN A 21 2.22 6.97 -5.02
CA GLN A 21 0.96 7.23 -5.73
C GLN A 21 0.73 6.28 -6.93
N ALA A 22 1.78 5.97 -7.69
CA ALA A 22 1.70 5.07 -8.83
C ALA A 22 1.30 3.63 -8.46
N TRP A 23 1.40 3.22 -7.19
CA TRP A 23 0.89 1.92 -6.76
C TRP A 23 -0.62 1.79 -6.99
N ARG A 24 -1.37 2.91 -7.00
CA ARG A 24 -2.80 2.91 -7.31
C ARG A 24 -3.11 2.72 -8.79
N TRP A 25 -2.13 2.89 -9.67
CA TRP A 25 -2.36 2.77 -11.10
C TRP A 25 -2.51 1.30 -11.51
N PRO A 26 -3.27 1.02 -12.57
CA PRO A 26 -3.30 -0.30 -13.20
C PRO A 26 -1.88 -0.78 -13.57
N VAL A 27 -1.67 -2.10 -13.54
CA VAL A 27 -0.37 -2.72 -13.87
C VAL A 27 0.07 -2.36 -15.30
N GLU A 28 -0.87 -2.33 -16.24
CA GLU A 28 -0.69 -1.89 -17.64
C GLU A 28 -0.11 -0.46 -17.78
N LYS A 29 -0.31 0.41 -16.77
CA LYS A 29 0.24 1.77 -16.73
C LYS A 29 1.51 1.88 -15.89
N GLY A 30 2.14 0.73 -15.56
CA GLY A 30 3.35 0.66 -14.73
C GLY A 30 3.09 0.80 -13.23
N GLY A 31 1.83 0.66 -12.79
CA GLY A 31 1.45 0.62 -11.38
C GLY A 31 1.51 -0.80 -10.79
N THR A 32 0.89 -0.97 -9.63
CA THR A 32 0.79 -2.27 -8.95
C THR A 32 -0.65 -2.76 -8.80
N GLY A 33 -1.61 -2.10 -9.46
CA GLY A 33 -3.03 -2.45 -9.36
C GLY A 33 -3.63 -2.19 -7.97
N GLY A 34 -3.08 -1.25 -7.21
CA GLY A 34 -3.48 -0.95 -5.83
C GLY A 34 -2.72 -1.74 -4.77
N VAL A 35 -1.87 -2.70 -5.16
CA VAL A 35 -1.15 -3.57 -4.22
C VAL A 35 0.11 -2.88 -3.68
N VAL A 36 0.31 -2.90 -2.37
CA VAL A 36 1.55 -2.41 -1.75
C VAL A 36 2.66 -3.46 -1.91
N PRO A 37 3.84 -3.11 -2.47
CA PRO A 37 4.93 -4.07 -2.67
C PRO A 37 5.40 -4.74 -1.37
N VAL A 38 5.58 -6.06 -1.38
CA VAL A 38 5.94 -6.85 -0.18
C VAL A 38 7.16 -6.30 0.57
N ARG A 39 8.21 -5.91 -0.18
CA ARG A 39 9.47 -5.38 0.39
C ARG A 39 9.31 -4.12 1.23
N VAL A 40 8.24 -3.35 1.04
CA VAL A 40 8.03 -2.09 1.78
C VAL A 40 7.03 -2.24 2.94
N ARG A 41 6.30 -3.35 3.02
CA ARG A 41 5.30 -3.58 4.06
C ARG A 41 5.87 -3.54 5.49
N PRO A 42 7.04 -4.15 5.79
CA PRO A 42 7.63 -4.06 7.14
C PRO A 42 7.89 -2.62 7.59
N ALA A 43 8.32 -1.75 6.68
CA ALA A 43 8.59 -0.34 6.98
C ALA A 43 7.30 0.44 7.29
N ILE A 44 6.19 0.09 6.63
CA ILE A 44 4.87 0.69 6.90
C ILE A 44 4.33 0.22 8.24
N ILE A 45 4.46 -1.08 8.56
CA ILE A 45 4.06 -1.67 9.84
C ILE A 45 4.82 -0.97 10.99
N GLU A 46 6.15 -0.90 10.87
CA GLU A 46 6.97 -0.25 11.91
C GLU A 46 6.66 1.25 12.02
N GLY A 47 6.48 1.94 10.89
CA GLY A 47 6.14 3.35 10.87
C GLY A 47 4.77 3.64 11.51
N ALA A 48 3.76 2.83 11.24
CA ALA A 48 2.43 2.95 11.82
C ALA A 48 2.46 2.72 13.34
N ARG A 49 3.17 1.68 13.78
CA ARG A 49 3.35 1.40 15.22
C ARG A 49 4.06 2.55 15.92
N ARG A 50 5.17 3.03 15.36
CA ARG A 50 6.03 4.06 15.98
C ARG A 50 5.38 5.43 16.01
N ASP A 51 4.77 5.87 14.91
CA ASP A 51 4.32 7.26 14.75
C ASP A 51 2.86 7.46 15.15
N LEU A 52 2.03 6.40 15.10
CA LEU A 52 0.58 6.48 15.35
C LEU A 52 0.11 5.55 16.49
N GLY A 53 0.97 4.66 17.00
CA GLY A 53 0.55 3.63 17.96
C GLY A 53 -0.39 2.58 17.35
N GLU A 54 -0.53 2.55 16.02
CA GLU A 54 -1.43 1.62 15.32
C GLU A 54 -0.74 0.29 15.06
N THR A 55 -1.42 -0.80 15.40
CA THR A 55 -0.97 -2.15 15.03
C THR A 55 -1.47 -2.48 13.64
N VAL A 56 -0.54 -2.68 12.71
CA VAL A 56 -0.79 -3.11 11.33
C VAL A 56 -0.07 -4.43 11.12
N ASN A 57 -0.76 -5.41 10.55
CA ASN A 57 -0.23 -6.72 10.25
C ASN A 57 -0.02 -6.90 8.74
N HIS A 58 0.69 -7.97 8.37
CA HIS A 58 0.91 -8.30 6.96
C HIS A 58 -0.38 -8.59 6.20
N THR A 59 -1.40 -9.12 6.88
CA THR A 59 -2.74 -9.40 6.35
C THR A 59 -3.51 -8.14 5.98
N ASP A 60 -3.21 -6.99 6.60
CA ASP A 60 -3.84 -5.70 6.26
C ASP A 60 -3.42 -5.16 4.88
N PHE A 61 -2.44 -5.78 4.22
CA PHE A 61 -2.00 -5.43 2.86
C PHE A 61 -2.57 -6.36 1.78
N GLU A 62 -3.26 -7.42 2.18
CA GLU A 62 -3.95 -8.32 1.27
C GLU A 62 -5.32 -7.73 0.90
N PRO A 63 -5.83 -8.00 -0.32
CA PRO A 63 -7.19 -7.62 -0.67
C PRO A 63 -8.17 -8.27 0.32
N GLN A 64 -9.03 -7.46 0.93
CA GLN A 64 -10.14 -7.98 1.74
C GLN A 64 -11.22 -8.55 0.81
N GLU A 65 -11.88 -9.64 1.19
CA GLU A 65 -13.00 -10.19 0.42
C GLU A 65 -14.04 -9.09 0.15
N GLY A 66 -14.33 -8.84 -1.13
CA GLY A 66 -15.20 -7.75 -1.59
C GLY A 66 -14.48 -6.50 -2.10
N GLU A 67 -13.19 -6.34 -1.85
CA GLU A 67 -12.33 -5.27 -2.42
C GLU A 67 -11.50 -5.76 -3.63
N SER A 68 -11.83 -6.94 -4.17
CA SER A 68 -11.20 -7.51 -5.36
C SER A 68 -11.62 -6.72 -6.60
N TYR A 69 -10.92 -5.63 -6.92
CA TYR A 69 -11.07 -4.89 -8.18
C TYR A 69 -10.59 -5.68 -9.42
N LEU A 70 -10.31 -6.99 -9.31
CA LEU A 70 -9.86 -7.84 -10.42
C LEU A 70 -10.45 -9.26 -10.39
N LEU A 71 -11.77 -9.39 -10.31
CA LEU A 71 -12.49 -10.60 -10.76
C LEU A 71 -13.81 -10.23 -11.46
N ALA A 72 -13.73 -9.35 -12.46
CA ALA A 72 -14.80 -9.17 -13.45
C ALA A 72 -14.18 -9.10 -14.85
N ALA A 73 -13.63 -10.24 -15.28
CA ALA A 73 -13.44 -10.55 -16.69
C ALA A 73 -13.85 -12.02 -16.86
N ALA A 74 -15.16 -12.21 -16.93
CA ALA A 74 -15.80 -13.42 -17.45
C ALA A 74 -16.16 -13.18 -18.91
#